data_AF-A0A6M3IGJ0-F1
#
_entry.id   AF-A0A6M3IGJ0-F1
#
_cell.length_a   1.000
_cell.length_b   1.000
_cell.length_c   1.000
_cell.angle_alpha   90.00
_cell.angle_beta   90.00
_cell.angle_gamma   90.00
#
_symmetry.space_group_name_H-M   'P 1'
#
loop_
_entity.id
_entity.type
_entity.pdbx_description
1 polymer ?
#
loop_
_entity_poly.entity_id
_entity_poly.type
_entity_poly.pdbx_seq_one_letter_code
_entity_poly.pdbx_strand_id
1 'polypeptide(L)' 'MKAGKKEKKQVSLVEAWNKEHQPGLDVIVVKDDQTEQHTKTRSEAFMLGACREYPGHTAMIQLDGIIGCYMLERVRPA' A
#
# COMPACT_ATOMS: atom_id res chain seq x y z
N MET A 1 -4.61 17.01 -19.03
CA MET A 1 -4.94 16.20 -17.84
C MET A 1 -3.70 16.14 -16.96
N LYS A 2 -3.66 16.85 -15.82
CA LYS A 2 -2.49 16.81 -14.91
C LYS A 2 -2.69 15.69 -13.90
N ALA A 3 -2.07 14.54 -14.13
CA ALA A 3 -1.77 13.61 -13.04
C ALA A 3 -0.72 14.32 -12.15
N GLY A 4 -1.19 15.08 -11.16
CA GLY A 4 -0.59 16.39 -10.87
C GLY A 4 0.68 16.38 -10.03
N LYS A 5 0.69 15.61 -8.94
CA LYS A 5 1.82 15.54 -7.97
C LYS A 5 1.56 14.43 -6.94
N LYS A 6 0.30 14.30 -6.52
CA LYS A 6 -0.15 13.32 -5.52
C LYS A 6 -0.04 11.89 -6.05
N GLU A 7 -0.51 11.61 -7.27
CA GLU A 7 -0.41 10.28 -7.86
C GLU A 7 1.05 9.86 -8.04
N LYS A 8 1.92 10.79 -8.48
CA LYS A 8 3.37 10.54 -8.55
C LYS A 8 3.97 10.13 -7.20
N LYS A 9 3.59 10.82 -6.11
CA LYS A 9 4.04 10.46 -4.75
C LYS A 9 3.59 9.05 -4.36
N GLN A 10 2.36 8.67 -4.70
CA GLN A 10 1.81 7.34 -4.38
C GLN A 10 2.52 6.24 -5.19
N VAL A 11 2.79 6.49 -6.48
CA VAL A 11 3.59 5.57 -7.31
C VAL A 11 4.99 5.37 -6.71
N SER A 12 5.68 6.46 -6.36
CA SER A 12 7.00 6.36 -5.73
C SER A 12 6.97 5.64 -4.37
N LEU A 13 5.86 5.75 -3.62
CA LEU A 13 5.70 5.01 -2.36
C LEU A 13 5.61 3.50 -2.62
N VAL A 14 4.86 3.08 -3.64
CA VAL A 14 4.78 1.66 -4.06
C VAL A 14 6.15 1.15 -4.49
N GLU A 15 6.85 1.89 -5.35
CA GLU A 15 8.18 1.51 -5.86
C GLU A 15 9.21 1.38 -4.73
N ALA A 16 9.23 2.35 -3.80
CA ALA A 16 10.13 2.31 -2.65
C ALA A 16 9.84 1.12 -1.74
N TRP A 17 8.56 0.88 -1.42
CA TRP A 17 8.16 -0.26 -0.59
C TRP A 17 8.58 -1.58 -1.21
N ASN A 18 8.23 -1.82 -2.47
CA ASN A 18 8.51 -3.10 -3.15
C ASN A 18 10.00 -3.32 -3.39
N LYS A 19 10.81 -2.26 -3.45
CA LYS A 19 12.26 -2.38 -3.53
C LYS A 19 12.89 -2.89 -2.22
N GLU A 20 12.32 -2.50 -1.09
CA GLU A 20 12.89 -2.79 0.24
C GLU A 20 12.26 -4.02 0.90
N HIS A 21 11.05 -4.40 0.48
CA HIS A 21 10.22 -5.37 1.18
C HIS A 21 9.57 -6.36 0.22
N GLN A 22 9.56 -7.64 0.63
CA GLN A 22 8.91 -8.73 -0.10
C GLN A 22 7.59 -9.13 0.59
N PRO A 23 6.65 -9.75 -0.15
CA PRO A 23 5.47 -10.38 0.45
C PRO A 23 5.87 -11.38 1.56
N GLY A 24 5.08 -11.44 2.64
CA GLY A 24 5.34 -12.24 3.84
C GLY A 24 6.00 -11.48 4.99
N LEU A 25 6.33 -10.20 4.79
CA LEU A 25 6.92 -9.32 5.80
C LEU A 25 5.96 -9.07 6.96
N ASP A 26 6.45 -9.17 8.19
CA ASP A 26 5.71 -8.76 9.39
C ASP A 26 5.55 -7.24 9.45
N VAL A 27 4.31 -6.79 9.61
CA VAL A 27 3.93 -5.38 9.60
C VAL A 27 2.94 -5.05 10.70
N ILE A 28 2.93 -3.78 11.08
CA ILE A 28 1.92 -3.15 11.93
C ILE A 28 1.02 -2.30 11.06
N VAL A 29 -0.30 -2.45 11.25
CA VAL A 29 -1.34 -1.74 10.52
C VAL A 29 -2.11 -0.86 11.49
N VAL A 30 -2.25 0.42 11.18
CA VAL A 30 -3.07 1.36 11.95
C VAL A 30 -4.49 1.39 11.37
N LYS A 31 -5.48 0.97 12.15
CA LYS A 31 -6.90 0.93 11.77
C LYS A 31 -7.56 2.31 11.83
N ASP A 32 -8.80 2.42 11.35
CA ASP A 32 -9.57 3.67 11.38
C ASP A 32 -9.85 4.16 12.82
N ASP A 33 -9.96 3.24 13.78
CA ASP A 33 -10.11 3.53 15.20
C ASP A 33 -8.77 3.80 15.93
N GLN A 34 -7.69 3.96 15.16
CA GLN A 34 -6.30 4.14 15.63
C GLN A 34 -5.71 2.93 16.37
N THR A 35 -6.42 1.80 16.42
CA THR A 35 -5.83 0.58 16.98
C THR A 35 -4.79 -0.01 16.02
N GLU A 36 -3.78 -0.65 16.60
CA GLU A 36 -2.75 -1.35 15.83
C GLU A 36 -3.09 -2.84 15.72
N GLN A 37 -2.83 -3.43 14.55
CA GLN A 37 -2.89 -4.86 14.33
C GLN A 37 -1.58 -5.34 13.72
N HIS A 38 -0.95 -6.32 14.36
CA HIS A 38 0.17 -7.06 13.81
C HIS A 38 -0.34 -8.09 12.79
N THR A 39 0.28 -8.14 11.62
CA THR A 39 -0.04 -9.11 10.57
C THR A 39 1.13 -9.26 9.58
N LYS A 40 0.94 -9.98 8.48
CA LYS A 40 1.90 -10.14 7.39
C LYS A 40 1.39 -9.56 6.08
N THR A 41 2.31 -9.10 5.22
CA THR A 41 1.98 -8.72 3.85
C THR A 41 1.67 -9.96 3.02
N ARG A 42 0.62 -9.90 2.20
CA ARG A 42 0.20 -10.99 1.31
C ARG A 42 0.60 -10.75 -0.14
N SER A 43 0.88 -9.49 -0.50
CA SER A 43 1.22 -9.07 -1.85
C SER A 43 2.31 -8.01 -1.84
N GLU A 44 2.85 -7.72 -3.01
CA GLU A 44 3.52 -6.45 -3.27
C GLU A 44 2.51 -5.30 -3.09
N ALA A 45 3.00 -4.09 -2.85
CA ALA A 45 2.21 -2.89 -2.92
C ALA A 45 1.81 -2.59 -4.38
N PHE A 46 0.64 -1.99 -4.58
CA PHE A 46 0.11 -1.66 -5.91
C PHE A 46 -0.75 -0.40 -5.88
N MET A 47 -1.01 0.17 -7.05
CA MET A 47 -1.87 1.35 -7.20
C MET A 47 -3.33 0.94 -7.45
N LEU A 48 -4.25 1.41 -6.60
CA LEU A 48 -5.68 1.22 -6.80
C LEU A 48 -6.18 2.05 -8.00
N GLY A 49 -6.96 1.39 -8.86
CA GLY A 49 -7.54 1.99 -10.05
C GLY A 49 -6.58 2.13 -11.23
N ALA A 50 -5.37 1.57 -11.15
CA ALA A 50 -4.42 1.62 -12.26
C ALA A 50 -4.94 0.89 -13.51
N CYS A 51 -4.78 1.52 -14.67
CA CYS A 51 -5.06 0.96 -15.98
C CYS A 51 -4.04 1.50 -17.00
N ARG A 52 -4.17 1.11 -18.28
CA ARG A 52 -3.19 1.45 -19.33
C ARG A 52 -2.90 2.96 -19.48
N GLU A 53 -3.91 3.79 -19.21
CA GLU A 53 -3.86 5.24 -19.40
C GLU A 53 -3.83 6.00 -18.07
N TYR A 54 -4.06 5.33 -16.95
CA TYR A 54 -4.19 5.94 -15.63
C TYR A 54 -3.34 5.21 -14.60
N PRO A 55 -2.38 5.87 -13.95
CA PRO A 55 -1.47 5.22 -12.99
C PRO A 55 -2.15 4.81 -11.66
N GLY A 56 -3.43 5.12 -11.46
CA GLY A 56 -4.12 4.93 -10.19
C GLY A 56 -3.92 6.10 -9.22
N HIS A 57 -4.66 6.12 -8.12
CA HIS A 57 -4.68 7.24 -7.18
C HIS A 57 -4.15 6.94 -5.77
N THR A 58 -4.23 5.69 -5.31
CA THR A 58 -3.90 5.33 -3.92
C THR A 58 -3.03 4.09 -3.89
N ALA A 59 -1.91 4.17 -3.17
CA ALA A 59 -1.06 3.02 -2.89
C ALA A 59 -1.73 2.11 -1.86
N MET A 60 -1.88 0.83 -2.21
CA MET A 60 -2.53 -0.19 -1.41
C MET A 60 -1.66 -1.43 -1.27
N ILE A 61 -1.93 -2.24 -0.25
CA ILE A 61 -1.30 -3.54 -0.06
C ILE A 61 -2.31 -4.55 0.49
N GLN A 62 -2.16 -5.83 0.16
CA GLN A 62 -2.97 -6.89 0.77
C GLN A 62 -2.25 -7.47 1.99
N LEU A 63 -3.03 -7.83 2.99
CA LEU A 63 -2.54 -8.25 4.30
C LEU A 63 -3.26 -9.52 4.75
N ASP A 64 -2.58 -10.37 5.49
CA ASP A 64 -3.19 -11.56 6.06
C ASP A 64 -4.23 -11.19 7.13
N GLY A 65 -5.34 -11.93 7.15
CA GLY A 65 -6.45 -11.69 8.08
C GLY A 65 -7.27 -10.41 7.82
N ILE A 66 -6.97 -9.66 6.75
CA ILE A 66 -7.75 -8.47 6.34
C ILE A 66 -8.34 -8.74 4.95
N ILE A 67 -9.67 -8.63 4.82
CA ILE A 67 -10.35 -8.78 3.52
C ILE A 67 -10.15 -7.49 2.71
N GLY A 68 -9.78 -7.66 1.44
CA GLY A 68 -9.52 -6.54 0.54
C GLY A 68 -8.08 -6.06 0.59
N CYS A 69 -7.89 -4.75 0.62
CA CYS A 69 -6.58 -4.11 0.65
C CYS A 69 -6.59 -2.90 1.60
N TYR A 70 -5.41 -2.50 2.05
CA TYR A 70 -5.22 -1.42 3.01
C TYR A 70 -4.30 -0.34 2.45
N MET A 71 -4.53 0.92 2.86
CA MET A 71 -3.71 2.05 2.41
C MET A 71 -2.28 1.87 2.91
N LEU A 72 -1.31 1.93 1.98
CA LEU A 72 0.09 1.67 2.29
C LEU A 72 0.67 2.64 3.33
N GLU A 73 0.20 3.90 3.34
CA GLU A 73 0.62 4.92 4.33
C GLU A 73 0.26 4.57 5.79
N ARG A 74 -0.62 3.58 6.01
CA ARG A 74 -1.00 3.10 7.35
C ARG A 74 -0.33 1.79 7.75
N VAL A 75 0.61 1.32 6.93
CA VAL A 75 1.34 0.09 7.15
C VAL A 75 2.81 0.44 7.35
N ARG A 76 3.43 -0.15 8.37
CA ARG A 76 4.87 -0.02 8.63
C ARG A 76 5.47 -1.38 8.98
N PRO A 77 6.74 -1.65 8.65
CA PRO A 77 7.45 -2.81 9.19
C PRO A 77 7.32 -2.85 10.72
N ALA A 78 7.12 -4.06 11.27
CA ALA A 78 6.99 -4.28 12.69
C ALA A 78 8.32 -4.13 13.45
#